data_AF-A0A447TIM5-F1
#
_entry.id   AF-A0A447TIM5-F1
#
_cell.length_a   1.000
_cell.length_b   1.000
_cell.length_c   1.000
_cell.angle_alpha   90.00
_cell.angle_beta   90.00
_cell.angle_gamma   90.00
#
_symmetry.space_group_name_H-M   'P 1'
#
loop_
_entity.id
_entity.type
_entity.pdbx_description
1 polymer ?
#
loop_
_entity_poly.entity_id
_entity_poly.type
_entity_poly.pdbx_seq_one_letter_code
_entity_poly.pdbx_strand_id
1 'polypeptide(L)'
;MAAKKAGFAPIKINMVAMRGVNEQDIEAMTAFCIEHGFILRLIEAMPMGDTGRSAHYLDLQPVLRRLCAQFDLVEQARMLGGGPAVTGAAATAASRWG
;
A
#
# COMPACT_ATOMS: atom_id res chain seq x y z
N MET A 1 -1.34 16.47 9.90
CA MET A 1 0.08 16.03 9.82
C MET A 1 0.83 16.28 11.14
N ALA A 2 0.54 15.53 12.22
CA ALA A 2 1.27 15.68 13.48
C ALA A 2 2.59 14.88 13.46
N ALA A 3 2.58 13.62 13.01
CA ALA A 3 3.76 12.76 12.97
C ALA A 3 4.88 13.29 12.04
N LYS A 4 4.51 13.80 10.84
CA LYS A 4 5.47 14.44 9.92
C LYS A 4 6.08 15.71 10.53
N LYS A 5 5.27 16.52 11.21
CA LYS A 5 5.75 17.72 11.94
C LYS A 5 6.63 17.37 13.14
N ALA A 6 6.44 16.19 13.73
CA ALA A 6 7.26 15.65 14.81
C ALA A 6 8.57 14.98 14.34
N GLY A 7 8.87 14.99 13.03
CA GLY A 7 10.12 14.46 12.49
C GLY A 7 10.17 12.94 12.30
N PHE A 8 9.05 12.23 12.44
CA PHE A 8 9.02 10.80 12.14
C PHE A 8 9.19 10.57 10.64
N ALA A 9 10.24 9.84 10.24
CA ALA A 9 10.48 9.40 8.88
C ALA A 9 11.26 8.07 8.85
N PRO A 10 10.92 7.11 7.96
CA PRO A 10 9.77 7.15 7.05
C PRO A 10 8.45 6.81 7.76
N ILE A 11 7.36 7.48 7.36
CA ILE A 11 6.01 7.15 7.84
C ILE A 11 5.41 6.07 6.94
N LYS A 12 4.91 5.00 7.54
CA LYS A 12 4.28 3.86 6.86
C LYS A 12 2.79 3.86 7.15
N ILE A 13 1.98 3.73 6.10
CA ILE A 13 0.53 3.57 6.18
C ILE A 13 0.19 2.16 5.73
N ASN A 14 -0.50 1.40 6.59
CA ASN A 14 -1.01 0.07 6.23
C ASN A 14 -2.50 0.17 5.95
N MET A 15 -2.93 -0.37 4.81
CA MET A 15 -4.33 -0.43 4.39
C MET A 15 -4.67 -1.88 4.07
N VAL A 16 -5.66 -2.43 4.80
CA VAL A 16 -6.28 -3.72 4.43
C VAL A 16 -7.27 -3.43 3.32
N ALA A 17 -7.03 -4.02 2.15
CA ALA A 17 -7.82 -3.79 0.95
C ALA A 17 -8.95 -4.81 0.87
N MET A 18 -10.18 -4.32 0.68
CA MET A 18 -11.42 -5.09 0.76
C MET A 18 -12.35 -4.72 -0.39
N ARG A 19 -12.78 -5.73 -1.16
CA ARG A 19 -13.68 -5.59 -2.31
C ARG A 19 -15.05 -5.03 -1.90
N GLY A 20 -15.53 -4.01 -2.60
CA GLY A 20 -16.82 -3.36 -2.30
C GLY A 20 -16.88 -2.61 -0.97
N VAL A 21 -15.75 -2.47 -0.26
CA VAL A 21 -15.66 -1.71 1.00
C VAL A 21 -14.78 -0.48 0.81
N ASN A 22 -13.52 -0.67 0.42
CA ASN A 22 -12.55 0.43 0.31
C ASN A 22 -11.63 0.33 -0.93
N GLU A 23 -11.92 -0.57 -1.87
CA GLU A 23 -11.09 -0.76 -3.06
C GLU A 23 -11.03 0.49 -3.95
N GLN A 24 -12.10 1.28 -3.95
CA GLN A 24 -12.21 2.55 -4.65
C GLN A 24 -11.31 3.66 -4.08
N ASP A 25 -10.90 3.54 -2.81
CA ASP A 25 -10.09 4.56 -2.13
C ASP A 25 -8.59 4.35 -2.30
N ILE A 26 -8.18 3.20 -2.87
CA ILE A 26 -6.77 2.79 -2.98
C ILE A 26 -5.98 3.79 -3.83
N GLU A 27 -6.55 4.28 -4.93
CA GLU A 27 -5.87 5.20 -5.86
C GLU A 27 -5.66 6.58 -5.21
N ALA A 28 -6.68 7.10 -4.51
CA ALA A 28 -6.58 8.35 -3.75
C ALA A 28 -5.57 8.24 -2.60
N MET A 29 -5.57 7.11 -1.88
CA MET A 29 -4.59 6.85 -0.82
C MET A 29 -3.16 6.74 -1.36
N THR A 30 -3.00 6.13 -2.54
CA THR A 30 -1.70 6.04 -3.23
C THR A 30 -1.18 7.44 -3.58
N ALA A 31 -2.02 8.27 -4.19
CA ALA A 31 -1.68 9.66 -4.52
C ALA A 31 -1.29 10.46 -3.27
N PHE A 32 -2.06 10.34 -2.19
CA PHE A 32 -1.77 10.98 -0.90
C PHE A 32 -0.41 10.55 -0.32
N CYS A 33 -0.09 9.25 -0.39
CA CYS A 33 1.19 8.74 0.10
C CYS A 33 2.36 9.27 -0.73
N ILE A 34 2.21 9.33 -2.05
CA ILE A 34 3.22 9.89 -2.96
C ILE A 34 3.45 11.37 -2.64
N GLU A 35 2.39 12.18 -2.56
CA GLU A 35 2.46 13.62 -2.29
C GLU A 35 3.19 13.92 -0.98
N HIS A 36 3.01 13.07 0.04
CA HIS A 36 3.56 13.33 1.36
C HIS A 36 4.86 12.59 1.68
N GLY A 37 5.35 11.72 0.78
CA GLY A 37 6.52 10.88 0.99
C GLY A 37 6.28 9.75 2.00
N PHE A 38 5.05 9.25 2.07
CA PHE A 38 4.69 8.10 2.91
C PHE A 38 4.80 6.79 2.12
N ILE A 39 5.05 5.72 2.84
CA ILE A 39 5.10 4.37 2.27
C ILE A 39 3.73 3.72 2.49
N LEU A 40 3.00 3.46 1.41
CA LEU A 40 1.75 2.71 1.45
C LEU A 40 2.01 1.20 1.39
N ARG A 41 1.37 0.46 2.28
CA ARG A 41 1.38 -1.01 2.32
C ARG A 41 -0.05 -1.51 2.17
N LEU A 42 -0.30 -2.18 1.05
CA LEU A 42 -1.58 -2.83 0.79
C LEU A 42 -1.51 -4.26 1.33
N ILE A 43 -2.55 -4.65 2.07
CA ILE A 43 -2.65 -5.95 2.71
C ILE A 43 -3.92 -6.62 2.21
N GLU A 44 -3.80 -7.83 1.68
CA GLU A 44 -4.96 -8.63 1.30
C GLU A 44 -5.73 -9.06 2.55
N ALA A 45 -7.04 -8.84 2.56
CA ALA A 45 -7.89 -9.36 3.62
C ALA A 45 -7.90 -10.90 3.57
N MET A 46 -7.36 -11.55 4.59
CA MET A 46 -7.43 -13.00 4.74
C MET A 46 -8.69 -13.40 5.53
N PRO A 47 -9.50 -14.35 5.03
CA PRO A 47 -10.61 -14.89 5.81
C PRO A 47 -10.07 -15.71 6.99
N MET A 48 -10.37 -15.31 8.22
CA MET A 48 -10.03 -16.08 9.43
C MET A 48 -11.31 -16.47 10.17
N GLY A 49 -11.53 -17.78 10.37
CA GLY A 49 -12.64 -18.34 11.17
C GLY A 49 -14.01 -18.38 10.49
N ASP A 50 -15.03 -18.85 11.22
CA ASP A 50 -16.42 -19.02 10.74
C ASP A 50 -17.10 -17.68 10.36
N THR A 51 -16.64 -16.59 10.99
CA THR A 51 -16.93 -15.18 10.68
C THR A 51 -16.12 -14.60 9.52
N GLY A 52 -15.08 -15.31 9.04
CA GLY A 52 -14.24 -14.91 7.91
C GLY A 52 -14.90 -15.08 6.54
N ARG A 53 -16.09 -15.70 6.45
CA ARG A 53 -16.84 -15.87 5.19
C ARG A 53 -17.26 -14.54 4.54
N SER A 54 -17.32 -13.47 5.30
CA SER A 54 -17.56 -12.11 4.80
C SER A 54 -16.27 -11.34 4.52
N ALA A 55 -15.10 -11.98 4.58
CA ALA A 55 -13.87 -11.31 4.17
C ALA A 55 -13.99 -11.02 2.67
N HIS A 56 -14.16 -9.73 2.37
CA HIS A 56 -14.26 -9.19 1.03
C HIS A 56 -12.91 -9.28 0.32
N TYR A 57 -12.49 -10.52 0.02
CA TYR A 57 -11.21 -10.81 -0.60
C TYR A 57 -11.06 -9.99 -1.89
N LEU A 58 -9.92 -9.31 -1.97
CA LEU A 58 -9.52 -8.51 -3.11
C LEU A 58 -8.14 -9.00 -3.56
N ASP A 59 -8.08 -9.59 -4.73
CA ASP A 59 -6.81 -9.84 -5.42
C ASP A 59 -6.13 -8.49 -5.71
N LEU A 60 -4.98 -8.26 -5.08
CA LEU A 60 -4.24 -7.01 -5.24
C LEU A 60 -3.43 -6.96 -6.53
N GLN A 61 -3.20 -8.08 -7.23
CA GLN A 61 -2.39 -8.09 -8.44
C GLN A 61 -2.92 -7.14 -9.54
N PRO A 62 -4.22 -7.15 -9.90
CA PRO A 62 -4.78 -6.19 -10.84
C PRO A 62 -4.73 -4.74 -10.32
N VAL A 63 -4.84 -4.54 -9.01
CA VAL A 63 -4.76 -3.22 -8.37
C VAL A 63 -3.34 -2.67 -8.51
N LEU A 64 -2.33 -3.45 -8.12
CA LEU A 64 -0.92 -3.08 -8.21
C LEU A 64 -0.50 -2.78 -9.64
N ARG A 65 -0.93 -3.59 -10.62
CA ARG A 65 -0.66 -3.32 -12.05
C ARG A 65 -1.21 -1.96 -12.50
N ARG A 66 -2.44 -1.62 -12.10
CA ARG A 66 -3.05 -0.32 -12.42
C ARG A 66 -2.29 0.83 -11.76
N LEU A 67 -1.93 0.68 -10.48
CA LEU A 67 -1.17 1.71 -9.75
C LEU A 67 0.22 1.92 -10.33
N CYS A 68 0.93 0.84 -10.69
CA CYS A 68 2.26 0.94 -11.31
C CYS A 68 2.18 1.66 -12.65
N ALA A 69 1.18 1.35 -13.48
CA ALA A 69 0.97 2.03 -14.76
C ALA A 69 0.58 3.51 -14.60
N GLN A 70 -0.24 3.84 -13.59
CA GLN A 70 -0.76 5.19 -13.40
C GLN A 70 0.24 6.15 -12.75
N PHE A 71 1.03 5.67 -11.79
CA PHE A 71 1.91 6.51 -10.96
C PHE A 71 3.40 6.25 -11.18
N ASP A 72 3.76 5.49 -12.23
CA ASP A 72 5.14 5.08 -12.52
C ASP A 72 5.83 4.48 -11.28
N LEU A 73 5.16 3.52 -10.64
CA LEU A 73 5.65 2.87 -9.43
C LEU A 73 6.47 1.63 -9.78
N VAL A 74 7.53 1.37 -9.00
CA VAL A 74 8.16 0.05 -8.96
C VAL A 74 7.50 -0.76 -7.87
N GLU A 75 6.93 -1.90 -8.24
CA GLU A 75 6.46 -2.88 -7.26
C GLU A 75 7.65 -3.33 -6.40
N GLN A 76 7.58 -3.07 -5.09
CA GLN A 76 8.57 -3.53 -4.12
C GLN A 76 7.96 -4.66 -3.29
N ALA A 77 7.83 -5.83 -3.90
CA ALA A 77 7.42 -7.05 -3.22
C ALA A 77 8.51 -7.50 -2.23
N ARG A 78 8.64 -6.79 -1.10
CA ARG A 78 9.47 -7.23 0.01
C ARG A 78 8.64 -8.16 0.88
N MET A 79 8.72 -9.46 0.59
CA MET A 79 8.36 -10.52 1.53
C MET A 79 9.34 -10.47 2.72
N LEU A 80 9.17 -9.47 3.59
CA LEU A 80 9.82 -9.45 4.89
C LEU A 80 9.04 -10.42 5.79
N GLY A 81 9.60 -11.63 5.92
CA GLY A 81 9.35 -12.55 7.03
C GLY A 81 7.88 -12.77 7.41
N GLY A 82 7.24 -13.75 6.77
CA GLY A 82 6.10 -14.48 7.36
C GLY A 82 4.79 -13.72 7.52
N GLY A 83 4.56 -12.61 6.81
CA GLY A 83 3.29 -11.87 6.84
C GLY A 83 2.81 -11.44 5.44
N PRO A 84 1.49 -11.33 5.20
CA PRO A 84 0.87 -11.24 3.87
C PRO A 84 0.93 -9.85 3.20
N ALA A 85 1.93 -9.04 3.51
CA ALA A 85 1.95 -7.64 3.09
C ALA A 85 2.82 -7.42 1.84
N VAL A 86 2.21 -6.84 0.80
CA VAL A 86 2.91 -6.37 -0.42
C VAL A 86 3.12 -4.86 -0.31
N THR A 87 4.32 -4.39 -0.66
CA THR A 87 4.66 -2.95 -0.63
C THR A 87 4.82 -2.45 -2.06
N GLY A 88 4.29 -1.28 -2.38
CA GLY A 88 4.60 -0.56 -3.63
C GLY A 88 5.49 0.64 -3.29
N ALA A 89 6.49 0.94 -4.12
CA ALA A 89 7.28 2.16 -3.98
C ALA A 89 7.24 2.96 -5.30
N ALA A 90 7.12 4.29 -5.21
CA ALA A 90 7.22 5.13 -6.39
C ALA A 90 8.62 5.08 -7.00
N ALA A 91 8.71 4.94 -8.33
CA ALA A 91 9.96 5.07 -9.05
C ALA A 91 10.35 6.55 -9.15
N THR A 92 10.70 7.18 -8.04
CA THR A 92 11.28 8.53 -8.08
C THR A 92 12.61 8.59 -7.34
N ALA A 93 13.65 8.69 -8.17
CA ALA A 93 15.02 9.14 -7.95
C ALA A 93 15.91 8.29 -7.02
N ALA A 94 16.49 7.24 -7.61
CA ALA A 94 17.89 6.92 -7.35
C ALA A 94 18.78 8.08 -7.83
N SER A 95 18.84 9.18 -7.07
CA SER A 95 19.98 10.11 -7.06
C SER A 95 19.94 10.94 -5.77
N ARG A 96 21.10 11.02 -5.09
CA ARG A 96 21.36 11.77 -3.84
C ARG A 96 21.13 11.03 -2.52
N TRP A 97 21.79 9.89 -2.37
CA TRP A 97 22.42 9.56 -1.09
C TRP A 97 23.90 9.30 -1.38
N GLY A 98 24.69 10.37 -1.25
CA GLY A 98 26.11 10.29 -0.94
C GLY A 98 26.30 10.51 0.56
#